data_AF-A0AAF0L155-F1
#
_entry.id   AF-A0AAF0L155-F1
#
_cell.length_a   1.000
_cell.length_b   1.000
_cell.length_c   1.000
_cell.angle_alpha   90.00
_cell.angle_beta   90.00
_cell.angle_gamma   90.00
#
_symmetry.space_group_name_H-M   'P 1'
#
loop_
_entity.id
_entity.type
_entity.pdbx_description
1 polymer ?
#
loop_
_entity_poly.entity_id
_entity_poly.type
_entity_poly.pdbx_seq_one_letter_code
_entity_poly.pdbx_strand_id
1 'polypeptide(L)'
;MTTTVALVLVGASLALTACGNDPAGRAMTPERARDAVVDLVEESTEAVGGDWVLYRGPDAEVCEQPDGRDGARFVYILEREGVDGTAPAADISTVEELWEGKGITTERFVSGGVDPLTGVRGGGGPVNTIGFNAYPQRYSVTGVSTCSDGDVAELRQAE
;
A
#
# COMPACT_ATOMS: atom_id res chain seq x y z
N MET A 1 -21.22 73.50 -1.66
CA MET A 1 -22.43 72.69 -1.47
C MET A 1 -22.08 71.23 -1.73
N THR A 2 -22.54 70.35 -0.84
CA THR A 2 -22.62 68.87 -0.91
C THR A 2 -21.32 68.05 -0.86
N THR A 3 -20.93 67.79 0.38
CA THR A 3 -20.42 66.57 1.02
C THR A 3 -20.65 65.24 0.28
N THR A 4 -19.61 64.38 0.21
CA THR A 4 -19.74 62.93 0.45
C THR A 4 -18.48 62.43 1.17
N VAL A 5 -18.67 61.92 2.38
CA VAL A 5 -17.70 61.19 3.19
C VAL A 5 -17.72 59.73 2.73
N ALA A 6 -16.56 59.13 2.46
CA ALA A 6 -16.44 57.69 2.28
C ALA A 6 -15.44 57.13 3.30
N LEU A 7 -16.01 56.44 4.27
CA LEU A 7 -15.38 55.69 5.35
C LEU A 7 -14.96 54.32 4.79
N VAL A 8 -13.70 53.92 4.87
CA VAL A 8 -13.30 52.51 4.66
C VAL A 8 -12.26 52.08 5.70
N LEU A 9 -12.82 51.55 6.79
CA LEU A 9 -12.46 50.33 7.53
C LEU A 9 -10.96 49.98 7.68
N VAL A 10 -10.49 50.17 8.91
CA VAL A 10 -9.35 49.48 9.53
C VAL A 10 -9.62 47.98 9.54
N GLY A 11 -8.82 47.21 8.80
CA GLY A 11 -8.77 45.75 8.89
C GLY A 11 -7.34 45.34 9.24
N ALA A 12 -7.02 45.29 10.53
CA ALA A 12 -5.78 44.70 11.02
C ALA A 12 -5.86 43.18 10.79
N SER A 13 -5.27 42.70 9.70
CA SER A 13 -5.12 41.28 9.43
C SER A 13 -4.09 40.71 10.41
N LEU A 14 -4.56 40.20 11.54
CA LEU A 14 -3.82 39.27 12.38
C LEU A 14 -3.56 38.02 11.53
N ALA A 15 -2.42 37.99 10.83
CA ALA A 15 -1.90 36.76 10.27
C ALA A 15 -1.49 35.87 11.46
N LEU A 16 -2.42 35.02 11.90
CA LEU A 16 -2.10 33.84 12.68
C LEU A 16 -1.22 32.96 11.78
N THR A 17 0.08 33.21 11.80
CA THR A 17 1.07 32.19 11.45
C THR A 17 0.92 31.11 12.51
N ALA A 18 -0.02 30.20 12.27
CA ALA A 18 -0.04 28.92 12.95
C ALA A 18 1.25 28.21 12.52
N CYS A 19 2.30 28.39 13.31
CA CYS A 19 3.38 27.44 13.41
C CYS A 19 2.75 26.15 13.90
N GLY A 20 2.22 25.36 12.97
CA GLY A 20 1.92 23.97 13.20
C GLY A 20 3.26 23.31 13.48
N ASN A 21 3.57 23.10 14.75
CA ASN A 21 4.57 22.15 15.17
C ASN A 21 4.21 20.83 14.49
N ASP A 22 4.93 20.44 13.44
CA ASP A 22 4.88 19.07 12.94
C ASP A 22 5.35 18.18 14.09
N PRO A 23 4.45 17.36 14.69
CA PRO A 23 4.93 16.30 15.56
C PRO A 23 5.69 15.33 14.66
N ALA A 24 6.88 14.91 15.10
CA ALA A 24 7.62 13.83 14.49
C ALA A 24 6.66 12.67 14.14
N GLY A 25 6.58 12.28 12.86
CA GLY A 25 5.92 11.07 12.38
C GLY A 25 4.41 11.00 12.63
N ARG A 26 3.59 11.33 11.63
CA ARG A 26 2.17 10.94 11.64
C ARG A 26 2.11 9.42 11.79
N ALA A 27 1.55 8.91 12.89
CA ALA A 27 1.33 7.48 13.07
C ALA A 27 0.53 6.94 11.88
N MET A 28 0.88 5.72 11.44
CA MET A 28 0.16 5.05 10.36
C MET A 28 -1.25 4.70 10.85
N THR A 29 -2.27 5.23 10.18
CA THR A 29 -3.67 4.92 10.47
C THR A 29 -4.08 3.62 9.77
N PRO A 30 -5.02 2.83 10.33
CA PRO A 30 -5.41 1.57 9.72
C PRO A 30 -6.00 1.72 8.32
N GLU A 31 -6.75 2.79 8.04
CA GLU A 31 -7.28 3.05 6.69
C GLU A 31 -6.15 3.25 5.68
N ARG A 32 -5.14 4.06 6.03
CA ARG A 32 -3.96 4.26 5.15
C ARG A 32 -3.17 2.98 4.94
N ALA A 33 -3.05 2.14 5.97
CA ALA A 33 -2.35 0.87 5.85
C ALA A 33 -3.12 -0.11 4.95
N ARG A 34 -4.46 -0.15 5.08
CA ARG A 34 -5.35 -0.93 4.21
C ARG A 34 -5.24 -0.44 2.76
N ASP A 35 -5.43 0.84 2.51
CA ASP A 35 -5.42 1.42 1.16
C ASP A 35 -4.05 1.20 0.50
N ALA A 36 -2.95 1.43 1.23
CA ALA A 36 -1.61 1.25 0.68
C ALA A 36 -1.32 -0.18 0.21
N VAL A 37 -1.82 -1.21 0.92
CA VAL A 37 -1.61 -2.61 0.50
C VAL A 37 -2.55 -3.02 -0.62
N VAL A 38 -3.80 -2.54 -0.60
CA VAL A 38 -4.78 -2.80 -1.67
C VAL A 38 -4.29 -2.17 -2.97
N ASP A 39 -4.00 -0.86 -2.96
CA ASP A 39 -3.56 -0.11 -4.13
C ASP A 39 -2.31 -0.74 -4.76
N LEU A 40 -1.31 -1.08 -3.96
CA LEU A 40 -0.05 -1.64 -4.47
C LEU A 40 -0.26 -3.01 -5.12
N VAL A 41 -1.10 -3.87 -4.53
CA VAL A 41 -1.41 -5.19 -5.08
C VAL A 41 -2.21 -5.05 -6.38
N GLU A 42 -3.23 -4.20 -6.40
CA GLU A 42 -4.07 -3.97 -7.58
C GLU A 42 -3.25 -3.37 -8.72
N GLU A 43 -2.46 -2.33 -8.46
CA GLU A 43 -1.57 -1.72 -9.45
C GLU A 43 -0.53 -2.74 -9.99
N SER A 44 -0.05 -3.66 -9.14
CA SER A 44 0.84 -4.74 -9.58
C SER A 44 0.14 -5.71 -10.53
N THR A 45 -1.12 -6.05 -10.26
CA THR A 45 -1.92 -6.92 -11.14
C THR A 45 -2.31 -6.24 -12.44
N GLU A 46 -2.63 -4.95 -12.41
CA GLU A 46 -2.91 -4.14 -13.60
C GLU A 46 -1.68 -4.05 -14.52
N ALA A 47 -0.49 -3.88 -13.95
CA ALA A 47 0.75 -3.74 -14.71
C ALA A 47 1.10 -4.98 -15.57
N VAL A 48 0.71 -6.17 -15.12
CA VAL A 48 0.94 -7.43 -15.85
C VAL A 48 -0.30 -7.94 -16.59
N GLY A 49 -1.46 -7.31 -16.34
CA GLY A 49 -2.75 -7.65 -16.94
C GLY A 49 -3.25 -9.05 -16.61
N GLY A 50 -4.30 -9.46 -17.34
CA GLY A 50 -5.04 -10.69 -17.09
C GLY A 50 -6.18 -10.53 -16.10
N ASP A 51 -6.93 -11.61 -15.90
CA ASP A 51 -8.05 -11.65 -14.97
C ASP A 51 -7.55 -12.13 -13.60
N TRP A 52 -7.92 -11.40 -12.55
CA TRP A 52 -7.48 -11.64 -11.18
C TRP A 52 -8.67 -11.76 -10.25
N VAL A 53 -8.60 -12.68 -9.31
CA VAL A 53 -9.63 -12.90 -8.30
C VAL A 53 -9.09 -12.66 -6.90
N LEU A 54 -9.96 -12.11 -6.06
CA LEU A 54 -9.69 -11.96 -4.64
C LEU A 54 -9.60 -13.34 -3.99
N TYR A 55 -8.39 -13.71 -3.58
CA TYR A 55 -8.16 -14.92 -2.80
C TYR A 55 -8.35 -14.66 -1.31
N ARG A 56 -7.86 -13.51 -0.83
CA ARG A 56 -7.96 -13.10 0.58
C ARG A 56 -7.90 -11.59 0.74
N GLY A 57 -8.73 -11.06 1.64
CA GLY A 57 -8.54 -9.74 2.25
C GLY A 57 -9.35 -8.59 1.63
N PRO A 58 -9.02 -7.34 2.00
CA PRO A 58 -7.94 -6.96 2.92
C PRO A 58 -8.28 -7.34 4.37
N ASP A 59 -7.61 -8.37 4.90
CA ASP A 59 -7.93 -8.94 6.22
C ASP A 59 -7.06 -8.28 7.29
N ALA A 60 -7.68 -7.70 8.32
CA ALA A 60 -6.96 -7.18 9.47
C ALA A 60 -6.34 -8.32 10.30
N GLU A 61 -5.07 -8.18 10.68
CA GLU A 61 -4.31 -9.07 11.57
C GLU A 61 -3.55 -8.28 12.62
N VAL A 62 -3.32 -8.89 13.78
CA VAL A 62 -2.52 -8.27 14.85
C VAL A 62 -1.06 -8.19 14.40
N CYS A 63 -0.44 -7.05 14.66
CA CYS A 63 1.00 -6.84 14.51
C CYS A 63 1.57 -6.14 15.75
N GLU A 64 2.88 -6.25 15.95
CA GLU A 64 3.58 -5.54 17.02
C GLU A 64 4.15 -4.22 16.48
N GLN A 65 3.87 -3.13 17.19
CA GLN A 65 4.46 -1.82 16.92
C GLN A 65 5.89 -1.73 17.47
N PRO A 66 6.73 -0.79 16.98
CA PRO A 66 8.12 -0.64 17.46
C PRO A 66 8.26 -0.39 18.97
N ASP A 67 7.21 0.07 19.64
CA ASP A 67 7.16 0.30 21.09
C ASP A 67 6.58 -0.88 21.88
N GLY A 68 6.31 -2.01 21.22
CA GLY A 68 5.80 -3.25 21.81
C GLY A 68 4.29 -3.27 22.05
N ARG A 69 3.54 -2.25 21.62
CA ARG A 69 2.07 -2.28 21.65
C ARG A 69 1.51 -3.10 20.49
N ASP A 70 0.33 -3.66 20.68
CA ASP A 70 -0.44 -4.24 19.59
C ASP A 70 -0.87 -3.14 18.60
N GLY A 71 -0.94 -3.52 17.34
CA GLY A 71 -1.50 -2.74 16.24
C GLY A 71 -2.18 -3.64 15.23
N ALA A 72 -2.58 -3.05 14.11
CA ALA A 72 -3.21 -3.76 13.01
C ALA A 72 -2.39 -3.66 11.73
N ARG A 73 -2.34 -4.76 10.98
CA ARG A 73 -1.86 -4.79 9.59
C ARG A 73 -2.89 -5.48 8.71
N PHE A 74 -2.80 -5.29 7.40
CA PHE A 74 -3.73 -5.87 6.44
C PHE A 74 -3.01 -6.81 5.49
N VAL A 75 -3.62 -7.97 5.22
CA VAL A 75 -3.16 -8.93 4.21
C VAL A 75 -4.13 -8.90 3.05
N TYR A 76 -3.63 -8.70 1.83
CA TYR A 76 -4.42 -8.68 0.60
C TYR A 76 -3.75 -9.54 -0.47
N ILE A 77 -4.51 -10.46 -1.07
CA ILE A 77 -3.99 -11.47 -1.99
C ILE A 77 -4.90 -11.59 -3.20
N LEU A 78 -4.33 -11.35 -4.38
CA LEU A 78 -4.95 -11.65 -5.67
C LEU A 78 -4.26 -12.86 -6.30
N GLU A 79 -5.05 -13.78 -6.84
CA GLU A 79 -4.58 -14.89 -7.68
C GLU A 79 -5.09 -14.71 -9.11
N ARG A 80 -4.26 -15.01 -10.10
CA ARG A 80 -4.64 -14.91 -11.50
C ARG A 80 -5.54 -16.07 -11.90
N GLU A 81 -6.58 -15.80 -12.67
CA GLU A 81 -7.39 -16.82 -13.31
C GLU A 81 -6.74 -17.30 -14.61
N GLY A 82 -6.76 -18.62 -14.82
CA GLY A 82 -6.23 -19.24 -16.03
C GLY A 82 -4.70 -19.18 -16.15
N VAL A 83 -4.21 -19.64 -17.29
CA VAL A 83 -2.76 -19.77 -17.59
C VAL A 83 -2.37 -19.11 -18.92
N ASP A 84 -3.33 -18.51 -19.61
CA ASP A 84 -3.16 -17.95 -20.94
C ASP A 84 -2.41 -16.61 -20.89
N GLY A 85 -1.56 -16.39 -21.90
CA GLY A 85 -0.84 -15.12 -22.04
C GLY A 85 0.16 -14.83 -20.91
N THR A 86 0.66 -15.85 -20.22
CA THR A 86 1.68 -15.70 -19.17
C THR A 86 3.07 -15.48 -19.77
N ALA A 87 3.83 -14.53 -19.22
CA ALA A 87 5.21 -14.26 -19.62
C ALA A 87 6.10 -14.04 -18.39
N PRO A 88 6.39 -15.10 -17.60
CA PRO A 88 6.94 -14.94 -16.24
C PRO A 88 8.15 -14.02 -16.12
N ALA A 89 9.13 -14.13 -17.02
CA ALA A 89 10.33 -13.30 -16.98
C ALA A 89 10.05 -11.81 -17.27
N ALA A 90 9.12 -11.54 -18.20
CA ALA A 90 8.72 -10.18 -18.54
C ALA A 90 7.87 -9.59 -17.41
N ASP A 91 6.88 -10.34 -16.93
CA ASP A 91 5.96 -9.92 -15.86
C ASP A 91 6.73 -9.65 -14.55
N ILE A 92 7.72 -10.50 -14.21
CA ILE A 92 8.62 -10.25 -13.06
C ILE A 92 9.36 -8.93 -13.22
N SER A 93 9.88 -8.64 -14.42
CA SER A 93 10.63 -7.41 -14.66
C SER A 93 9.74 -6.17 -14.57
N THR A 94 8.52 -6.24 -15.12
CA THR A 94 7.51 -5.17 -15.00
C THR A 94 7.16 -4.86 -13.55
N VAL A 95 6.91 -5.89 -12.74
CA VAL A 95 6.56 -5.73 -11.32
C VAL A 95 7.75 -5.21 -10.50
N GLU A 96 8.96 -5.70 -10.77
CA GLU A 96 10.17 -5.22 -10.12
C GLU A 96 10.39 -3.71 -10.38
N GLU A 97 10.30 -3.28 -11.65
CA GLU A 97 10.43 -1.86 -12.01
C GLU A 97 9.35 -0.98 -11.35
N LEU A 98 8.10 -1.47 -11.30
CA LEU A 98 6.99 -0.78 -10.63
C LEU A 98 7.29 -0.57 -9.13
N TRP A 99 7.76 -1.61 -8.46
CA TRP A 99 8.02 -1.58 -7.03
C TRP A 99 9.23 -0.72 -6.68
N GLU A 100 10.33 -0.85 -7.43
CA GLU A 100 11.51 0.00 -7.27
C GLU A 100 11.17 1.48 -7.46
N GLY A 101 10.31 1.81 -8.44
CA GLY A 101 9.81 3.15 -8.67
C GLY A 101 9.02 3.75 -7.49
N LYS A 102 8.51 2.89 -6.59
CA LYS A 102 7.80 3.27 -5.35
C LYS A 102 8.68 3.21 -4.10
N GLY A 103 9.99 3.00 -4.26
CA GLY A 103 10.94 2.93 -3.16
C GLY A 103 10.91 1.61 -2.39
N ILE A 104 10.38 0.55 -2.98
CA ILE A 104 10.41 -0.81 -2.42
C ILE A 104 11.73 -1.46 -2.83
N THR A 105 12.42 -2.08 -1.86
CA THR A 105 13.61 -2.88 -2.18
C THR A 105 13.17 -4.25 -2.67
N THR A 106 13.67 -4.68 -3.82
CA THR A 106 13.27 -5.90 -4.51
C THR A 106 14.35 -6.98 -4.45
N GLU A 107 13.92 -8.24 -4.47
CA GLU A 107 14.78 -9.42 -4.61
C GLU A 107 14.06 -10.48 -5.45
N ARG A 108 14.62 -10.82 -6.61
CA ARG A 108 14.15 -11.96 -7.41
C ARG A 108 14.49 -13.27 -6.73
N PHE A 109 13.60 -14.25 -6.85
CA PHE A 109 13.84 -15.60 -6.33
C PHE A 109 13.45 -16.68 -7.33
N VAL A 110 14.06 -17.85 -7.15
CA VAL A 110 13.78 -19.07 -7.89
C VAL A 110 13.75 -20.22 -6.88
N SER A 111 12.68 -21.00 -6.82
CA SER A 111 12.63 -22.19 -5.97
C SER A 111 13.48 -23.32 -6.55
N GLY A 112 13.81 -24.33 -5.76
CA GLY A 112 14.37 -25.58 -6.29
C GLY A 112 13.30 -26.41 -7.03
N GLY A 113 13.75 -27.44 -7.75
CA GLY A 113 12.89 -28.43 -8.41
C GLY A 113 12.98 -28.45 -9.94
N VAL A 114 12.20 -29.34 -10.56
CA VAL A 114 12.11 -29.48 -12.03
C VAL A 114 11.30 -28.36 -12.68
N ASP A 115 10.29 -27.86 -11.97
CA ASP A 115 9.43 -26.74 -12.38
C ASP A 115 9.51 -25.65 -11.29
N PRO A 116 10.56 -24.81 -11.29
CA PRO A 116 10.77 -23.86 -10.22
C PRO A 116 9.74 -22.73 -10.24
N LEU A 117 9.25 -22.38 -9.05
CA LEU A 117 8.53 -21.13 -8.82
C LEU A 117 9.51 -19.96 -8.96
N THR A 118 9.22 -19.05 -9.87
CA THR A 118 9.97 -17.79 -10.03
C THR A 118 9.14 -16.62 -9.57
N GLY A 119 9.79 -15.56 -9.11
CA GLY A 119 9.09 -14.37 -8.68
C GLY A 119 10.01 -13.27 -8.18
N VAL A 120 9.40 -12.26 -7.60
CA VAL A 120 10.07 -11.14 -6.93
C VAL A 120 9.42 -10.90 -5.58
N ARG A 121 10.24 -10.60 -4.58
CA ARG A 121 9.81 -10.13 -3.25
C ARG A 121 10.20 -8.68 -3.11
N GLY A 122 9.39 -7.93 -2.39
CA GLY A 122 9.59 -6.52 -2.08
C GLY A 122 9.44 -6.28 -0.58
N GLY A 123 10.22 -5.34 -0.05
CA GLY A 123 10.10 -4.86 1.33
C GLY A 123 10.40 -3.38 1.47
N GLY A 124 9.78 -2.77 2.48
CA GLY A 124 9.85 -1.32 2.70
C GLY A 124 8.92 -0.53 1.76
N GLY A 125 9.10 0.79 1.73
CA GLY A 125 8.20 1.68 0.98
C GLY A 125 6.82 1.80 1.65
N PRO A 126 5.70 1.75 0.88
CA PRO A 126 4.34 1.95 1.41
C PRO A 126 3.77 0.73 2.17
N VAL A 127 4.46 -0.42 2.13
CA VAL A 127 4.01 -1.69 2.73
C VAL A 127 5.13 -2.31 3.56
N ASN A 128 4.81 -3.33 4.37
CA ASN A 128 5.83 -4.11 5.07
C ASN A 128 6.53 -5.08 4.11
N THR A 129 5.73 -5.90 3.42
CA THR A 129 6.23 -6.85 2.42
C THR A 129 5.25 -6.98 1.27
N ILE A 130 5.77 -7.24 0.07
CA ILE A 130 4.98 -7.66 -1.09
C ILE A 130 5.69 -8.81 -1.82
N GLY A 131 4.93 -9.69 -2.46
CA GLY A 131 5.49 -10.80 -3.23
C GLY A 131 4.67 -11.09 -4.46
N PHE A 132 5.35 -11.32 -5.58
CA PHE A 132 4.77 -11.68 -6.87
C PHE A 132 5.34 -13.02 -7.28
N ASN A 133 4.47 -14.02 -7.29
CA ASN A 133 4.74 -15.35 -7.77
C ASN A 133 4.34 -15.40 -9.25
N ALA A 134 5.28 -15.72 -10.12
CA ALA A 134 5.05 -15.90 -11.54
C ALA A 134 5.37 -17.35 -11.93
N TYR A 135 4.48 -18.27 -11.55
CA TYR A 135 4.54 -19.67 -11.97
C TYR A 135 3.45 -19.90 -13.03
N PRO A 136 3.74 -20.49 -14.21
CA PRO A 136 2.78 -20.56 -15.31
C PRO A 136 1.39 -21.09 -14.95
N GLN A 137 1.28 -21.93 -13.92
CA GLN A 137 0.01 -22.47 -13.46
C GLN A 137 -0.67 -21.63 -12.37
N ARG A 138 0.06 -20.80 -11.63
CA ARG A 138 -0.45 -19.99 -10.50
C ARG A 138 0.36 -18.70 -10.34
N TYR A 139 -0.18 -17.60 -10.87
CA TYR A 139 0.30 -16.26 -10.53
C TYR A 139 -0.40 -15.78 -9.27
N SER A 140 0.34 -15.13 -8.38
CA SER A 140 -0.25 -14.46 -7.23
C SER A 140 0.53 -13.22 -6.83
N VAL A 141 -0.19 -12.21 -6.35
CA VAL A 141 0.39 -11.05 -5.67
C VAL A 141 -0.09 -11.08 -4.23
N THR A 142 0.84 -11.04 -3.29
CA THR A 142 0.57 -11.05 -1.84
C THR A 142 1.16 -9.80 -1.21
N GLY A 143 0.30 -8.92 -0.69
CA GLY A 143 0.70 -7.73 0.04
C GLY A 143 0.45 -7.87 1.54
N VAL A 144 1.34 -7.29 2.35
CA VAL A 144 1.17 -7.10 3.79
C VAL A 144 1.49 -5.65 4.13
N SER A 145 0.52 -4.92 4.66
CA SER A 145 0.70 -3.51 5.01
C SER A 145 1.72 -3.33 6.14
N THR A 146 2.21 -2.09 6.30
CA THR A 146 2.91 -1.69 7.54
C THR A 146 1.97 -1.83 8.74
N CYS A 147 2.55 -2.10 9.90
CA CYS A 147 1.81 -2.08 11.16
C CYS A 147 1.28 -0.65 11.43
N SER A 148 0.01 -0.55 11.79
CA SER A 148 -0.71 0.68 12.04
C SER A 148 -1.34 0.65 13.43
N ASP A 149 -1.78 1.80 13.93
CA ASP A 149 -2.64 1.83 15.10
C ASP A 149 -3.97 1.11 14.80
N GLY A 150 -4.67 0.66 15.84
CA GLY A 150 -6.01 0.10 15.74
C GLY A 150 -6.16 -1.26 16.42
N ASP A 151 -7.39 -1.56 16.81
CA ASP A 151 -7.77 -2.86 17.37
C ASP A 151 -8.36 -3.75 16.26
N VAL A 152 -7.82 -4.96 16.11
CA VAL A 152 -8.22 -5.89 15.05
C VAL A 152 -9.65 -6.38 15.21
N ALA A 153 -10.14 -6.53 16.46
CA ALA A 153 -11.51 -6.96 16.69
C ALA A 153 -12.49 -5.85 16.28
N GLU A 154 -12.19 -4.59 16.56
CA GLU A 154 -12.99 -3.45 16.09
C GLU A 154 -12.97 -3.35 14.55
N LEU A 155 -11.79 -3.46 13.94
CA LEU A 155 -11.63 -3.32 12.49
C LEU A 155 -12.40 -4.38 11.69
N ARG A 156 -12.45 -5.63 12.18
CA ARG A 156 -13.19 -6.72 11.53
C ARG A 156 -14.71 -6.61 11.66
N GLN A 157 -15.20 -5.81 12.60
CA GLN A 157 -16.64 -5.60 12.79
C GLN A 157 -17.19 -4.49 11.90
N ALA A 158 -16.30 -3.66 11.33
CA ALA A 158 -16.65 -2.57 10.44
C ALA A 158 -16.69 -2.97 8.95
N GLU A 159 -16.34 -4.22 8.63
CA GLU A 159 -16.37 -4.84 7.30
C GLU A 159 -17.75 -5.41 6.95
#